data_AF-A0A935VF46-F1
#
_entry.id   AF-A0A935VF46-F1
#
_cell.length_a   1.000
_cell.length_b   1.000
_cell.length_c   1.000
_cell.angle_alpha   90.00
_cell.angle_beta   90.00
_cell.angle_gamma   90.00
#
_symmetry.space_group_name_H-M   'P 1'
#
loop_
_entity.id
_entity.type
_entity.pdbx_description
1 polymer ?
#
loop_
_entity_poly.entity_id
_entity_poly.type
_entity_poly.pdbx_seq_one_letter_code
_entity_poly.pdbx_strand_id
1 'polypeptide(L)'
;MALSISILCLGFWILSKDNALLSTKVRLLFYLSLAGLVISSSIQTESVAGIFLALAISCTTLAAVGFVLDMLNNNKFSQVIILILAVLGSYYISESTYNKQDLSQQNLIPDTKGEILLEIDRNHFSSIQEYANKENAVLTRAFRPFSEDLTNLDDYYTLDVQNSINPEGLLSDLGRLEGVKWIEYNEIIPFELPKSTEVYKSENRGLSNDPSVVMQWHLSFLEMEKYYPLFSKNQITPKKTAKLYILDTGIDSGHEDLQIRRNSQKDKQGHGTHCAGVASAITNNSIGVASMSPGKDWIDVQGIQVIGDVGFGSQKTIIEGIIQAADEGADVISMSLGGITNQEREKAYNDAVKYANNKGAIVVVAAGNANLDGKRYSPANAENVITVTSINEKVEKSGFSNHVQNLKMGISAPGERILSTTPSNTYTSFNGTSMATPQVAGLVAVIKAIRPELDTKSIYSILSRTGKETQNTIRTGKLIQPYKAIQLTLSE
;
A
#
# COMPACT_ATOMS: atom_id res chain seq x y z
N MET A 1 -23.39 3.44 12.58
CA MET A 1 -24.82 3.24 12.24
C MET A 1 -25.71 3.11 13.49
N ALA A 2 -25.44 2.16 14.40
CA ALA A 2 -26.30 1.96 15.59
C ALA A 2 -26.44 3.21 16.48
N LEU A 3 -25.35 3.97 16.71
CA LEU A 3 -25.37 5.22 17.48
C LEU A 3 -26.27 6.29 16.86
N SER A 4 -26.24 6.45 15.54
CA SER A 4 -27.09 7.40 14.82
C SER A 4 -28.58 7.06 14.99
N ILE A 5 -28.92 5.76 14.97
CA ILE A 5 -30.29 5.28 15.22
C ILE A 5 -30.70 5.57 16.67
N SER A 6 -29.82 5.33 17.65
CA SER A 6 -30.10 5.65 19.05
C SER A 6 -30.30 7.15 19.31
N ILE A 7 -29.50 8.01 18.66
CA ILE A 7 -29.66 9.47 18.72
C ILE A 7 -31.01 9.89 18.14
N LEU A 8 -31.40 9.34 16.98
CA LEU A 8 -32.70 9.61 16.36
C LEU A 8 -33.86 9.19 17.27
N CYS A 9 -33.83 7.97 17.79
CA CYS A 9 -34.87 7.46 18.67
C CYS A 9 -34.97 8.28 19.98
N LEU A 10 -33.84 8.71 20.55
CA LEU A 10 -33.82 9.58 21.73
C LEU A 10 -34.46 10.94 21.43
N GLY A 11 -34.11 11.55 20.29
CA GLY A 11 -34.68 12.82 19.85
C GLY A 11 -36.19 12.75 19.62
N PHE A 12 -36.66 11.73 18.89
CA PHE A 12 -38.09 11.52 18.69
C PHE A 12 -38.83 11.23 19.99
N TRP A 13 -38.20 10.57 20.96
CA TRP A 13 -38.81 10.31 22.26
C TRP A 13 -39.03 11.62 23.03
N ILE A 14 -38.03 12.52 23.05
CA ILE A 14 -38.14 13.84 23.68
C ILE A 14 -39.20 14.70 22.98
N LEU A 15 -39.23 14.70 21.64
CA LEU A 15 -40.21 15.46 20.84
C LEU A 15 -41.65 14.96 21.00
N SER A 16 -41.84 13.70 21.38
CA SER A 16 -43.14 13.06 21.52
C SER A 16 -43.62 12.95 22.97
N LYS A 17 -42.95 13.59 23.94
CA LYS A 17 -43.31 13.57 25.39
C LYS A 17 -44.80 13.90 25.64
N ASP A 18 -45.40 14.79 24.85
CA ASP A 18 -46.81 15.20 24.97
C ASP A 18 -47.81 14.15 24.44
N ASN A 19 -47.36 13.15 23.68
CA ASN A 19 -48.20 12.10 23.10
C ASN A 19 -47.86 10.74 23.72
N ALA A 20 -48.65 10.33 24.71
CA ALA A 20 -48.40 9.12 25.51
C ALA A 20 -48.23 7.84 24.67
N LEU A 21 -49.02 7.68 23.60
CA LEU A 21 -49.01 6.47 22.78
C LEU A 21 -47.79 6.44 21.86
N LEU A 22 -47.42 7.58 21.27
CA LEU A 22 -46.24 7.70 20.42
C LEU A 22 -44.94 7.62 21.25
N SER A 23 -44.88 8.32 22.38
CA SER A 23 -43.76 8.30 23.32
C SER A 23 -43.42 6.88 23.78
N THR A 24 -44.44 6.07 24.09
CA THR A 24 -44.25 4.68 24.53
C THR A 24 -43.60 3.81 23.44
N LYS A 25 -44.03 3.96 22.17
CA LYS A 25 -43.47 3.21 21.04
C LYS A 25 -42.04 3.64 20.70
N VAL A 26 -41.78 4.94 20.70
CA VAL A 26 -40.44 5.48 20.39
C VAL A 26 -39.45 5.16 21.50
N ARG A 27 -39.88 5.18 22.76
CA ARG A 27 -39.08 4.73 23.91
C ARG A 27 -38.64 3.27 23.77
N LEU A 28 -39.52 2.38 23.32
CA LEU A 28 -39.17 0.98 23.07
C LEU A 28 -38.12 0.85 21.96
N LEU A 29 -38.29 1.58 20.86
CA LEU A 29 -37.32 1.62 19.75
C LEU A 29 -35.95 2.16 20.20
N PHE A 30 -35.94 3.16 21.08
CA PHE A 30 -34.70 3.67 21.67
C PHE A 30 -33.95 2.56 22.43
N TYR A 31 -34.62 1.84 23.34
CA TYR A 31 -33.97 0.76 24.09
C TYR A 31 -33.51 -0.41 23.20
N LEU A 32 -34.28 -0.76 22.16
CA LEU A 32 -33.86 -1.76 21.17
C LEU A 32 -32.62 -1.31 20.39
N SER A 33 -32.58 -0.05 19.97
CA SER A 33 -31.40 0.51 19.30
C SER A 33 -30.16 0.55 20.20
N LEU A 34 -30.36 0.86 21.49
CA LEU A 34 -29.30 0.90 22.50
C LEU A 34 -28.72 -0.49 22.76
N ALA A 35 -29.58 -1.51 22.84
CA ALA A 35 -29.16 -2.91 22.91
C ALA A 35 -28.37 -3.32 21.65
N GLY A 36 -28.84 -2.93 20.46
CA GLY A 36 -28.13 -3.13 19.21
C GLY A 36 -26.76 -2.43 19.15
N LEU A 37 -26.63 -1.25 19.76
CA LEU A 37 -25.37 -0.53 19.88
C LEU A 37 -24.38 -1.29 20.76
N VAL A 38 -24.84 -1.85 21.88
CA VAL A 38 -23.99 -2.67 22.76
C VAL A 38 -23.50 -3.91 22.02
N ILE A 39 -24.41 -4.65 21.37
CA ILE A 39 -24.06 -5.84 20.59
C ILE A 39 -23.09 -5.49 19.46
N SER A 40 -23.34 -4.42 18.71
CA SER A 40 -22.46 -3.96 17.63
C SER A 40 -21.07 -3.58 18.15
N SER A 41 -20.98 -2.96 19.33
CA SER A 41 -19.69 -2.57 19.92
C SER A 41 -18.89 -3.80 20.35
N SER A 42 -19.58 -4.83 20.88
CA SER A 42 -18.97 -6.10 21.28
C SER A 42 -18.51 -6.96 20.10
N ILE A 43 -19.08 -6.79 18.91
CA ILE A 43 -18.67 -7.52 17.69
C ILE A 43 -17.48 -6.84 17.01
N GLN A 44 -17.36 -5.51 17.10
CA GLN A 44 -16.38 -4.73 16.35
C GLN A 44 -15.04 -4.54 17.07
N THR A 45 -14.96 -4.83 18.37
CA THR A 45 -13.74 -4.57 19.15
C THR A 45 -13.25 -5.84 19.82
N GLU A 46 -11.97 -6.18 19.61
CA GLU A 46 -11.37 -7.41 20.11
C GLU A 46 -10.94 -7.33 21.59
N SER A 47 -10.92 -6.12 22.16
CA SER A 47 -10.56 -5.90 23.57
C SER A 47 -11.73 -5.38 24.41
N VAL A 48 -11.83 -5.91 25.63
CA VAL A 48 -12.85 -5.51 26.62
C VAL A 48 -12.76 -4.00 26.92
N ALA A 49 -11.54 -3.46 27.01
CA ALA A 49 -11.31 -2.03 27.21
C ALA A 49 -11.84 -1.18 26.04
N GLY A 50 -11.69 -1.65 24.80
CA GLY A 50 -12.23 -1.01 23.60
C GLY A 50 -13.76 -0.97 23.60
N ILE A 51 -14.42 -2.06 24.01
CA ILE A 51 -15.87 -2.12 24.20
C ILE A 51 -16.31 -1.05 25.20
N PHE A 52 -15.66 -0.98 26.37
CA PHE A 52 -16.02 -0.02 27.41
C PHE A 52 -15.83 1.44 26.97
N LEU A 53 -14.74 1.75 26.27
CA LEU A 53 -14.49 3.10 25.78
C LEU A 53 -15.51 3.52 24.72
N ALA A 54 -15.83 2.64 23.77
CA ALA A 54 -16.83 2.90 22.73
C ALA A 54 -18.22 3.13 23.33
N LEU A 55 -18.58 2.34 24.35
CA LEU A 55 -19.83 2.51 25.09
C LEU A 55 -19.84 3.80 25.90
N ALA A 56 -18.74 4.16 26.57
CA ALA A 56 -18.62 5.40 27.33
C ALA A 56 -18.84 6.62 26.43
N ILE A 57 -18.16 6.69 25.28
CA ILE A 57 -18.31 7.79 24.31
C ILE A 57 -19.76 7.87 23.80
N SER A 58 -20.36 6.72 23.47
CA SER A 58 -21.75 6.64 22.99
C SER A 58 -22.75 7.15 24.04
N CYS A 59 -22.59 6.73 25.30
CA CYS A 59 -23.43 7.18 26.42
C CYS A 59 -23.26 8.66 26.71
N THR A 60 -22.03 9.19 26.72
CA THR A 60 -21.76 10.62 26.90
C THR A 60 -22.38 11.45 25.78
N THR A 61 -22.30 10.98 24.54
CA THR A 61 -22.91 11.65 23.38
C THR A 61 -24.43 11.69 23.49
N LEU A 62 -25.06 10.55 23.84
CA LEU A 62 -26.51 10.48 24.06
C LEU A 62 -26.95 11.39 25.22
N ALA A 63 -26.19 11.44 26.30
CA ALA A 63 -26.47 12.31 27.44
C ALA A 63 -26.38 13.80 27.07
N ALA A 64 -25.34 14.20 26.34
CA ALA A 64 -25.17 15.58 25.88
C ALA A 64 -26.29 16.02 24.93
N VAL A 65 -26.66 15.17 23.96
CA VAL A 65 -27.77 15.42 23.04
C VAL A 65 -29.08 15.52 23.80
N GLY A 66 -29.36 14.57 24.71
CA GLY A 66 -30.55 14.60 25.56
C GLY A 66 -30.65 15.88 26.38
N PHE A 67 -29.56 16.29 27.02
CA PHE A 67 -29.48 17.52 27.82
C PHE A 67 -29.76 18.79 27.00
N VAL A 68 -29.14 18.92 25.82
CA VAL A 68 -29.34 20.09 24.93
C VAL A 68 -30.78 20.14 24.41
N LEU A 69 -31.36 18.99 24.03
CA LEU A 69 -32.74 18.93 23.56
C LEU A 69 -33.73 19.27 24.67
N ASP A 70 -33.46 18.85 25.91
CA ASP A 70 -34.30 19.14 27.09
C ASP A 70 -34.19 20.61 27.54
N MET A 71 -32.99 21.22 27.45
CA MET A 71 -32.76 22.65 27.73
C MET A 71 -33.54 23.59 26.79
N LEU A 72 -33.80 23.17 25.55
CA LEU A 72 -34.45 24.01 24.53
C LEU A 72 -35.99 23.92 24.58
N ASN A 73 -36.53 24.09 25.78
CA ASN A 73 -37.87 23.66 26.19
C ASN A 73 -39.06 24.45 25.60
N ASN A 74 -39.03 24.94 24.36
CA ASN A 74 -40.22 25.55 23.72
C ASN A 74 -40.21 25.62 22.19
N ASN A 75 -39.11 25.25 21.50
CA ASN A 75 -39.05 25.37 20.03
C ASN A 75 -38.74 24.04 19.36
N LYS A 76 -39.80 23.34 18.93
CA LYS A 76 -39.71 22.05 18.23
C LYS A 76 -38.89 22.15 16.94
N PHE A 77 -38.82 23.31 16.29
CA PHE A 77 -38.01 23.51 15.08
C PHE A 77 -36.51 23.51 15.39
N SER A 78 -36.08 24.21 16.44
CA SER A 78 -34.68 24.23 16.88
C SER A 78 -34.21 22.85 17.36
N GLN A 79 -35.09 22.09 18.02
CA GLN A 79 -34.81 20.72 18.45
C GLN A 79 -34.58 19.77 17.24
N VAL A 80 -35.34 19.93 16.15
CA VAL A 80 -35.15 19.15 14.91
C VAL A 80 -33.83 19.49 14.22
N ILE A 81 -33.46 20.78 14.12
CA ILE A 81 -32.19 21.20 13.52
C ILE A 81 -30.99 20.62 14.29
N ILE A 82 -31.03 20.67 15.62
CA ILE A 82 -29.95 20.14 16.47
C ILE A 82 -29.90 18.62 16.40
N LEU A 83 -31.04 17.93 16.29
CA LEU A 83 -31.07 16.49 16.06
C LEU A 83 -30.35 16.12 14.75
N ILE A 84 -30.61 16.86 13.67
CA ILE A 84 -29.92 16.66 12.39
C ILE A 84 -28.41 16.92 12.54
N LEU A 85 -28.00 18.01 13.18
CA LEU A 85 -26.59 18.33 13.42
C LEU A 85 -25.90 17.29 14.32
N ALA A 86 -26.59 16.72 15.32
CA ALA A 86 -26.06 15.66 16.17
C ALA A 86 -25.91 14.33 15.42
N VAL A 87 -26.84 14.00 14.51
CA VAL A 87 -26.73 12.83 13.64
C VAL A 87 -25.56 12.99 12.65
N LEU A 88 -25.43 14.17 12.03
CA LEU A 88 -24.31 14.47 11.13
C LEU A 88 -22.97 14.52 11.88
N GLY A 89 -22.94 15.13 13.05
CA GLY A 89 -21.76 15.20 13.92
C GLY A 89 -21.34 13.83 14.43
N SER A 90 -22.28 12.97 14.83
CA SER A 90 -21.96 11.59 15.24
C SER A 90 -21.51 10.71 14.07
N TYR A 91 -22.05 10.92 12.87
CA TYR A 91 -21.55 10.28 11.65
C TYR A 91 -20.10 10.70 11.36
N TYR A 92 -19.82 12.01 11.39
CA TYR A 92 -18.48 12.55 11.21
C TYR A 92 -17.49 12.10 12.29
N ILE A 93 -17.92 12.08 13.58
CA ILE A 93 -17.08 11.59 14.68
C ILE A 93 -16.83 10.09 14.52
N SER A 94 -17.84 9.28 14.16
CA SER A 94 -17.66 7.84 13.89
C SER A 94 -16.64 7.62 12.77
N GLU A 95 -16.71 8.40 11.69
CA GLU A 95 -15.76 8.33 10.58
C GLU A 95 -14.35 8.82 11.01
N SER A 96 -14.26 9.86 11.84
CA SER A 96 -12.99 10.40 12.33
C SER A 96 -12.35 9.57 13.45
N THR A 97 -13.15 8.86 14.25
CA THR A 97 -12.70 7.99 15.35
C THR A 97 -12.29 6.63 14.83
N TYR A 98 -12.93 6.13 13.76
CA TYR A 98 -12.37 5.01 12.97
C TYR A 98 -11.03 5.38 12.32
N ASN A 99 -10.86 6.64 11.91
CA ASN A 99 -9.58 7.17 11.40
C ASN A 99 -8.58 7.61 12.50
N LYS A 100 -8.99 7.54 13.77
CA LYS A 100 -8.15 7.78 14.95
C LYS A 100 -8.21 6.56 15.87
N GLN A 101 -7.86 5.38 15.34
CA GLN A 101 -7.10 4.49 16.20
C GLN A 101 -5.84 5.24 16.61
N ASP A 102 -5.56 5.23 17.91
CA ASP A 102 -4.36 5.80 18.50
C ASP A 102 -3.15 5.02 17.96
N LEU A 103 -2.65 5.43 16.79
CA LEU A 103 -1.56 4.80 16.02
C LEU A 103 -0.19 4.99 16.69
N SER A 104 -0.14 5.46 17.94
CA SER A 104 1.06 5.49 18.76
C SER A 104 1.36 4.12 19.39
N GLN A 105 0.40 3.18 19.37
CA GLN A 105 0.56 1.79 19.82
C GLN A 105 -0.22 0.80 18.95
N GLN A 106 -0.03 0.82 17.63
CA GLN A 106 -0.19 -0.46 16.93
C GLN A 106 0.96 -1.35 17.41
N ASN A 107 0.63 -2.33 18.26
CA ASN A 107 1.51 -3.45 18.56
C ASN A 107 1.93 -4.03 17.22
N LEU A 108 3.13 -3.67 16.76
CA LEU A 108 3.74 -4.32 15.61
C LEU A 108 3.82 -5.78 16.01
N ILE A 109 3.06 -6.62 15.32
CA ILE A 109 3.02 -8.05 15.61
C ILE A 109 4.41 -8.57 15.24
N PRO A 110 5.23 -9.02 16.22
CA PRO A 110 6.56 -9.55 15.93
C PRO A 110 6.41 -10.82 15.09
N ASP A 111 7.30 -11.03 14.13
CA ASP A 111 7.37 -12.30 13.40
C ASP A 111 7.66 -13.44 14.37
N THR A 112 6.80 -14.46 14.38
CA THR A 112 7.03 -15.68 15.16
C THR A 112 8.33 -16.42 14.79
N LYS A 113 9.07 -16.02 13.76
CA LYS A 113 10.42 -16.52 13.48
C LYS A 113 11.38 -15.36 13.19
N GLY A 114 12.32 -15.11 14.10
CA GLY A 114 13.31 -14.04 13.95
C GLY A 114 12.68 -12.67 14.18
N GLU A 115 12.44 -12.34 15.44
CA GLU A 115 11.73 -11.15 15.88
C GLU A 115 12.54 -9.86 15.75
N ILE A 116 13.87 -9.98 15.77
CA ILE A 116 14.79 -8.83 15.82
C ILE A 116 15.79 -8.94 14.67
N LEU A 117 16.01 -7.81 13.99
CA LEU A 117 17.03 -7.61 12.97
C LEU A 117 18.17 -6.75 13.55
N LEU A 118 19.40 -7.23 13.45
CA LEU A 118 20.60 -6.62 14.01
C LEU A 118 21.62 -6.39 12.91
N GLU A 119 22.31 -5.25 12.93
CA GLU A 119 23.56 -5.07 12.19
C GLU A 119 24.74 -5.22 13.16
N ILE A 120 25.67 -6.10 12.85
CA ILE A 120 26.77 -6.49 13.74
C ILE A 120 28.13 -6.19 13.09
N ASP A 121 29.06 -5.63 13.84
CA ASP A 121 30.48 -5.65 13.49
C ASP A 121 31.02 -7.09 13.58
N ARG A 122 31.54 -7.61 12.46
CA ARG A 122 32.05 -8.99 12.35
C ARG A 122 33.10 -9.33 13.40
N ASN A 123 33.88 -8.34 13.86
CA ASN A 123 34.90 -8.55 14.89
C ASN A 123 34.29 -8.94 16.26
N HIS A 124 33.02 -8.61 16.47
CA HIS A 124 32.27 -8.84 17.70
C HIS A 124 31.22 -9.96 17.54
N PHE A 125 31.22 -10.69 16.41
CA PHE A 125 30.25 -11.76 16.18
C PHE A 125 30.29 -12.84 17.28
N SER A 126 31.49 -13.25 17.71
CA SER A 126 31.63 -14.29 18.74
C SER A 126 31.06 -13.89 20.10
N SER A 127 31.27 -12.64 20.54
CA SER A 127 30.73 -12.15 21.82
C SER A 127 29.21 -12.01 21.79
N ILE A 128 28.65 -11.55 20.67
CA ILE A 128 27.20 -11.42 20.50
C ILE A 128 26.53 -12.80 20.38
N GLN A 129 27.16 -13.76 19.68
CA GLN A 129 26.69 -15.14 19.63
C GLN A 129 26.70 -15.79 21.02
N GLU A 130 27.74 -15.55 21.84
CA GLU A 130 27.79 -16.06 23.21
C GLU A 130 26.66 -15.49 24.07
N TYR A 131 26.38 -14.18 23.95
CA TYR A 131 25.26 -13.54 24.63
C TYR A 131 23.90 -14.11 24.18
N ALA A 132 23.67 -14.23 22.87
CA ALA A 132 22.46 -14.82 22.32
C ALA A 132 22.22 -16.25 22.87
N ASN A 133 23.26 -17.07 22.89
CA ASN A 133 23.18 -18.43 23.44
C ASN A 133 22.83 -18.46 24.93
N LYS A 134 23.36 -17.52 25.74
CA LYS A 134 23.02 -17.40 27.18
C LYS A 134 21.55 -17.05 27.38
N GLU A 135 21.00 -16.25 26.49
CA GLU A 135 19.59 -15.83 26.49
C GLU A 135 18.69 -16.83 25.75
N ASN A 136 19.15 -18.04 25.42
CA ASN A 136 18.40 -19.04 24.63
C ASN A 136 17.86 -18.51 23.29
N ALA A 137 18.54 -17.51 22.71
CA ALA A 137 18.17 -16.89 21.46
C ALA A 137 19.06 -17.42 20.31
N VAL A 138 18.48 -17.56 19.12
CA VAL A 138 19.20 -18.10 17.95
C VAL A 138 19.56 -16.97 17.00
N LEU A 139 20.86 -16.68 16.89
CA LEU A 139 21.40 -15.69 15.96
C LEU A 139 21.69 -16.36 14.60
N THR A 140 21.12 -15.82 13.52
CA THR A 140 21.29 -16.35 12.16
C THR A 140 21.57 -15.20 11.20
N ARG A 141 22.46 -15.39 10.21
CA ARG A 141 22.68 -14.37 9.17
C ARG A 141 21.37 -14.09 8.43
N ALA A 142 20.98 -12.81 8.37
CA ALA A 142 19.71 -12.37 7.80
C ALA A 142 19.75 -12.37 6.28
N PHE A 143 20.80 -11.79 5.68
CA PHE A 143 20.89 -11.59 4.23
C PHE A 143 22.18 -12.15 3.63
N ARG A 144 22.14 -12.46 2.32
CA ARG A 144 23.27 -13.04 1.57
C ARG A 144 23.39 -12.39 0.19
N PRO A 145 23.72 -11.09 0.10
CA PRO A 145 23.93 -10.42 -1.18
C PRO A 145 25.09 -11.07 -1.96
N PHE A 146 24.96 -11.20 -3.28
CA PHE A 146 26.07 -11.73 -4.10
C PHE A 146 27.27 -10.78 -4.21
N SER A 147 27.05 -9.48 -4.09
CA SER A 147 28.10 -8.47 -4.20
C SER A 147 28.34 -7.81 -2.83
N GLU A 148 28.95 -8.56 -1.92
CA GLU A 148 29.28 -8.09 -0.55
C GLU A 148 30.12 -6.79 -0.58
N ASP A 149 30.95 -6.55 -1.60
CA ASP A 149 31.73 -5.31 -1.73
C ASP A 149 30.88 -4.03 -1.91
N LEU A 150 29.59 -4.16 -2.27
CA LEU A 150 28.69 -3.04 -2.54
C LEU A 150 27.80 -2.68 -1.36
N THR A 151 27.83 -3.45 -0.27
CA THR A 151 26.86 -3.32 0.83
C THR A 151 27.33 -3.97 2.12
N ASN A 152 26.79 -3.50 3.25
CA ASN A 152 26.95 -4.17 4.54
C ASN A 152 25.74 -5.08 4.86
N LEU A 153 24.91 -5.43 3.88
CA LEU A 153 23.72 -6.25 4.12
C LEU A 153 24.06 -7.65 4.68
N ASP A 154 25.27 -8.15 4.44
CA ASP A 154 25.76 -9.41 5.00
C ASP A 154 26.28 -9.30 6.46
N ASP A 155 26.35 -8.09 7.01
CA ASP A 155 26.53 -7.81 8.44
C ASP A 155 25.20 -7.88 9.23
N TYR A 156 24.07 -8.12 8.55
CA TYR A 156 22.77 -8.24 9.20
C TYR A 156 22.48 -9.67 9.67
N TYR A 157 21.91 -9.78 10.86
CA TYR A 157 21.53 -11.02 11.52
C TYR A 157 20.12 -10.92 12.09
N THR A 158 19.37 -12.02 12.03
CA THR A 158 18.12 -12.17 12.78
C THR A 158 18.39 -12.86 14.10
N LEU A 159 17.69 -12.41 15.14
CA LEU A 159 17.66 -13.07 16.42
C LEU A 159 16.25 -13.59 16.69
N ASP A 160 16.15 -14.91 16.84
CA ASP A 160 14.92 -15.58 17.26
C ASP A 160 14.89 -15.65 18.80
N VAL A 161 13.87 -15.04 19.40
CA VAL A 161 13.75 -14.86 20.86
C VAL A 161 12.59 -15.64 21.45
N GLN A 162 11.95 -16.53 20.69
CA GLN A 162 10.82 -17.34 21.17
C GLN A 162 11.14 -18.15 22.44
N ASN A 163 12.40 -18.58 22.59
CA ASN A 163 12.87 -19.34 23.73
C ASN A 163 13.61 -18.48 24.77
N SER A 164 13.56 -17.15 24.62
CA SER A 164 14.32 -16.23 25.47
C SER A 164 13.84 -16.24 26.92
N ILE A 165 14.82 -16.17 27.83
CA ILE A 165 14.56 -16.12 29.27
C ILE A 165 14.03 -14.73 29.66
N ASN A 166 14.42 -13.68 28.94
CA ASN A 166 14.00 -12.30 29.18
C ASN A 166 13.73 -11.53 27.86
N PRO A 167 12.60 -11.79 27.17
CA PRO A 167 12.32 -11.17 25.88
C PRO A 167 12.15 -9.64 25.95
N GLU A 168 11.63 -9.09 27.07
CA GLU A 168 11.37 -7.66 27.22
C GLU A 168 12.66 -6.82 27.40
N GLY A 169 13.68 -7.36 28.09
CA GLY A 169 14.95 -6.66 28.32
C GLY A 169 15.96 -6.80 27.19
N LEU A 170 15.79 -7.81 26.33
CA LEU A 170 16.81 -8.25 25.38
C LEU A 170 17.22 -7.17 24.37
N LEU A 171 16.27 -6.40 23.83
CA LEU A 171 16.57 -5.33 22.87
C LEU A 171 17.42 -4.23 23.48
N SER A 172 17.09 -3.81 24.71
CA SER A 172 17.84 -2.79 25.43
C SER A 172 19.25 -3.27 25.74
N ASP A 173 19.41 -4.54 26.10
CA ASP A 173 20.70 -5.11 26.47
C ASP A 173 21.58 -5.36 25.23
N LEU A 174 21.02 -5.93 24.16
CA LEU A 174 21.69 -6.09 22.87
C LEU A 174 22.16 -4.76 22.29
N GLY A 175 21.31 -3.72 22.35
CA GLY A 175 21.66 -2.38 21.87
C GLY A 175 22.82 -1.72 22.63
N ARG A 176 23.24 -2.27 23.78
CA ARG A 176 24.39 -1.81 24.57
C ARG A 176 25.65 -2.65 24.37
N LEU A 177 25.55 -3.79 23.68
CA LEU A 177 26.70 -4.64 23.44
C LEU A 177 27.66 -3.98 22.45
N GLU A 178 28.95 -4.06 22.76
CA GLU A 178 30.00 -3.64 21.85
C GLU A 178 29.92 -4.45 20.55
N GLY A 179 29.87 -3.75 19.41
CA GLY A 179 29.75 -4.33 18.08
C GLY A 179 28.33 -4.43 17.53
N VAL A 180 27.27 -4.14 18.29
CA VAL A 180 25.93 -3.96 17.72
C VAL A 180 25.83 -2.54 17.16
N LYS A 181 25.77 -2.43 15.82
CA LYS A 181 25.71 -1.13 15.11
C LYS A 181 24.28 -0.61 15.00
N TRP A 182 23.33 -1.52 14.83
CA TRP A 182 21.92 -1.21 14.64
C TRP A 182 21.04 -2.36 15.14
N ILE A 183 19.84 -2.04 15.61
CA ILE A 183 18.86 -3.02 16.06
C ILE A 183 17.44 -2.51 15.78
N GLU A 184 16.60 -3.36 15.18
CA GLU A 184 15.18 -3.08 14.94
C GLU A 184 14.35 -4.36 15.00
N TYR A 185 13.03 -4.22 15.16
CA TYR A 185 12.13 -5.37 15.03
C TYR A 185 12.00 -5.76 13.56
N ASN A 186 11.96 -7.06 13.29
CA ASN A 186 11.55 -7.58 11.99
C ASN A 186 10.02 -7.44 11.86
N GLU A 187 9.58 -6.32 11.27
CA GLU A 187 8.16 -5.96 11.23
C GLU A 187 7.36 -6.93 10.35
N ILE A 188 6.19 -7.39 10.82
CA ILE A 188 5.18 -7.98 9.93
C ILE A 188 4.42 -6.85 9.26
N ILE A 189 4.36 -6.88 7.94
CA ILE A 189 3.48 -6.03 7.15
C ILE A 189 2.17 -6.76 6.94
N PRO A 190 1.08 -6.36 7.61
CA PRO A 190 -0.24 -6.90 7.33
C PRO A 190 -0.63 -6.50 5.90
N PHE A 191 -0.96 -7.49 5.07
CA PHE A 191 -1.34 -7.25 3.70
C PHE A 191 -2.84 -7.49 3.51
N GLU A 192 -3.59 -6.40 3.33
CA GLU A 192 -5.00 -6.48 2.99
C GLU A 192 -5.16 -6.61 1.48
N LEU A 193 -5.72 -7.74 1.04
CA LEU A 193 -6.04 -7.94 -0.37
C LEU A 193 -7.12 -6.96 -0.80
N PRO A 194 -6.95 -6.28 -1.96
CA PRO A 194 -7.98 -5.42 -2.48
C PRO A 194 -9.22 -6.24 -2.83
N LYS A 195 -10.39 -5.68 -2.53
CA LYS A 195 -11.67 -6.25 -2.95
C LYS A 195 -11.90 -5.94 -4.43
N SER A 196 -12.46 -6.91 -5.16
CA SER A 196 -12.90 -6.70 -6.54
C SER A 196 -13.89 -5.55 -6.62
N THR A 197 -13.74 -4.70 -7.63
CA THR A 197 -14.60 -3.55 -7.86
C THR A 197 -15.40 -3.73 -9.14
N GLU A 198 -16.38 -2.86 -9.33
CA GLU A 198 -17.02 -2.73 -10.63
C GLU A 198 -16.01 -2.33 -11.72
N VAL A 199 -16.33 -2.73 -12.95
CA VAL A 199 -15.57 -2.40 -14.15
C VAL A 199 -16.09 -1.08 -14.71
N TYR A 200 -15.20 -0.11 -14.87
CA TYR A 200 -15.54 1.19 -15.45
C TYR A 200 -15.19 1.20 -16.95
N LYS A 201 -16.19 1.46 -17.80
CA LYS A 201 -16.02 1.50 -19.26
C LYS A 201 -15.64 2.88 -19.75
N SER A 202 -14.63 2.95 -20.60
CA SER A 202 -14.26 4.13 -21.37
C SER A 202 -14.98 4.16 -22.71
N GLU A 203 -15.27 5.36 -23.23
CA GLU A 203 -15.83 5.53 -24.57
C GLU A 203 -14.80 5.32 -25.69
N ASN A 204 -13.50 5.31 -25.37
CA ASN A 204 -12.44 5.18 -26.38
C ASN A 204 -12.20 3.72 -26.77
N ARG A 205 -12.49 3.38 -28.03
CA ARG A 205 -12.47 2.00 -28.55
C ARG A 205 -11.24 1.65 -29.42
N GLY A 206 -10.33 2.59 -29.65
CA GLY A 206 -9.25 2.46 -30.64
C GLY A 206 -7.83 2.44 -30.05
N LEU A 207 -7.67 2.10 -28.77
CA LEU A 207 -6.37 2.14 -28.09
C LEU A 207 -5.42 1.01 -28.49
N SER A 208 -5.95 -0.22 -28.56
CA SER A 208 -5.23 -1.42 -28.96
C SER A 208 -6.20 -2.42 -29.57
N ASN A 209 -5.69 -3.55 -30.08
CA ASN A 209 -6.54 -4.66 -30.54
C ASN A 209 -6.99 -5.61 -29.40
N ASP A 210 -6.68 -5.28 -28.15
CA ASP A 210 -6.93 -6.13 -26.98
C ASP A 210 -8.41 -6.02 -26.54
N PRO A 211 -9.14 -7.15 -26.38
CA PRO A 211 -10.59 -7.14 -26.17
C PRO A 211 -11.08 -6.31 -24.97
N SER A 212 -10.28 -6.21 -23.91
CA SER A 212 -10.69 -5.54 -22.67
C SER A 212 -10.25 -4.08 -22.55
N VAL A 213 -9.59 -3.52 -23.57
CA VAL A 213 -9.02 -2.16 -23.48
C VAL A 213 -10.09 -1.08 -23.22
N VAL A 214 -11.31 -1.29 -23.70
CA VAL A 214 -12.47 -0.40 -23.44
C VAL A 214 -12.90 -0.37 -21.97
N MET A 215 -12.45 -1.33 -21.17
CA MET A 215 -12.69 -1.42 -19.73
C MET A 215 -11.50 -0.89 -18.91
N GLN A 216 -10.45 -0.40 -19.57
CA GLN A 216 -9.25 0.16 -18.95
C GLN A 216 -9.20 1.68 -19.11
N TRP A 217 -10.10 2.37 -18.41
CA TRP A 217 -10.24 3.82 -18.50
C TRP A 217 -8.94 4.61 -18.27
N HIS A 218 -8.07 4.10 -17.41
CA HIS A 218 -6.79 4.71 -17.07
C HIS A 218 -5.88 4.86 -18.30
N LEU A 219 -5.97 3.95 -19.28
CA LEU A 219 -5.19 4.05 -20.51
C LEU A 219 -5.66 5.23 -21.38
N SER A 220 -6.97 5.40 -21.56
CA SER A 220 -7.52 6.59 -22.23
C SER A 220 -7.15 7.87 -21.47
N PHE A 221 -7.24 7.83 -20.14
CA PHE A 221 -6.95 8.98 -19.28
C PHE A 221 -5.47 9.40 -19.33
N LEU A 222 -4.56 8.45 -19.53
CA LEU A 222 -3.12 8.68 -19.70
C LEU A 222 -2.71 8.98 -21.15
N GLU A 223 -3.68 9.21 -22.04
CA GLU A 223 -3.48 9.53 -23.47
C GLU A 223 -2.71 8.43 -24.22
N MET A 224 -2.98 7.16 -23.89
CA MET A 224 -2.25 6.03 -24.49
C MET A 224 -2.51 5.88 -26.00
N GLU A 225 -3.55 6.51 -26.53
CA GLU A 225 -3.80 6.64 -27.98
C GLU A 225 -2.70 7.42 -28.71
N LYS A 226 -1.93 8.25 -28.01
CA LYS A 226 -0.73 8.91 -28.54
C LYS A 226 0.52 8.07 -28.26
N TYR A 227 0.55 7.39 -27.13
CA TYR A 227 1.67 6.56 -26.67
C TYR A 227 1.93 5.37 -27.60
N TYR A 228 0.97 4.49 -27.85
CA TYR A 228 1.24 3.28 -28.65
C TYR A 228 1.68 3.57 -30.08
N PRO A 229 1.04 4.50 -30.83
CA PRO A 229 1.49 4.84 -32.17
C PRO A 229 2.86 5.52 -32.23
N LEU A 230 3.35 6.09 -31.12
CA LEU A 230 4.69 6.70 -31.07
C LEU A 230 5.76 5.69 -31.47
N PHE A 231 5.66 4.45 -30.97
CA PHE A 231 6.65 3.40 -31.20
C PHE A 231 6.67 2.93 -32.66
N SER A 232 5.50 2.63 -33.23
CA SER A 232 5.41 2.15 -34.61
C SER A 232 5.70 3.24 -35.64
N LYS A 233 5.18 4.47 -35.44
CA LYS A 233 5.40 5.58 -36.39
C LYS A 233 6.86 6.04 -36.46
N ASN A 234 7.56 6.02 -35.33
CA ASN A 234 8.96 6.44 -35.26
C ASN A 234 9.95 5.26 -35.28
N GLN A 235 9.47 4.03 -35.50
CA GLN A 235 10.29 2.82 -35.54
C GLN A 235 11.16 2.64 -34.28
N ILE A 236 10.63 3.05 -33.12
CA ILE A 236 11.34 2.94 -31.85
C ILE A 236 11.32 1.48 -31.42
N THR A 237 12.50 0.93 -31.21
CA THR A 237 12.70 -0.44 -30.72
C THR A 237 13.48 -0.41 -29.40
N PRO A 238 13.23 -1.38 -28.50
CA PRO A 238 13.98 -1.46 -27.26
C PRO A 238 15.44 -1.86 -27.54
N LYS A 239 16.41 -1.23 -26.86
CA LYS A 239 17.83 -1.68 -26.89
C LYS A 239 18.02 -3.02 -26.19
N LYS A 240 17.16 -3.31 -25.22
CA LYS A 240 17.07 -4.59 -24.53
C LYS A 240 15.65 -4.82 -24.01
N THR A 241 15.28 -6.08 -23.77
CA THR A 241 14.10 -6.37 -22.95
C THR A 241 14.41 -6.01 -21.49
N ALA A 242 13.64 -5.10 -20.90
CA ALA A 242 13.80 -4.70 -19.50
C ALA A 242 13.30 -5.80 -18.56
N LYS A 243 14.06 -6.09 -17.51
CA LYS A 243 13.66 -7.05 -16.46
C LYS A 243 12.89 -6.32 -15.36
N LEU A 244 11.59 -6.56 -15.28
CA LEU A 244 10.71 -5.99 -14.26
C LEU A 244 10.38 -7.06 -13.21
N TYR A 245 10.75 -6.82 -11.96
CA TYR A 245 10.43 -7.69 -10.83
C TYR A 245 9.25 -7.14 -10.04
N ILE A 246 8.20 -7.95 -9.86
CA ILE A 246 7.08 -7.71 -8.97
C ILE A 246 7.34 -8.46 -7.67
N LEU A 247 7.60 -7.73 -6.58
CA LEU A 247 7.76 -8.29 -5.23
C LEU A 247 6.40 -8.22 -4.55
N ASP A 248 5.70 -9.36 -4.49
CA ASP A 248 4.28 -9.40 -4.12
C ASP A 248 3.86 -10.81 -3.66
N THR A 249 2.62 -11.25 -3.93
CA THR A 249 2.08 -12.59 -3.61
C THR A 249 2.51 -13.70 -4.57
N GLY A 250 3.37 -13.38 -5.55
CA GLY A 250 3.74 -14.26 -6.67
C GLY A 250 3.13 -13.78 -7.99
N ILE A 251 3.38 -14.51 -9.09
CA ILE A 251 2.73 -14.26 -10.39
C ILE A 251 2.34 -15.60 -11.01
N ASP A 252 1.15 -15.69 -11.58
CA ASP A 252 0.77 -16.81 -12.45
C ASP A 252 1.62 -16.81 -13.75
N SER A 253 2.71 -17.57 -13.75
CA SER A 253 3.61 -17.72 -14.91
C SER A 253 2.96 -18.32 -16.15
N GLY A 254 1.79 -18.96 -16.00
CA GLY A 254 1.03 -19.53 -17.10
C GLY A 254 0.02 -18.57 -17.72
N HIS A 255 -0.07 -17.32 -17.25
CA HIS A 255 -1.08 -16.38 -17.73
C HIS A 255 -0.85 -16.03 -19.21
N GLU A 256 -1.88 -16.21 -20.04
CA GLU A 256 -1.81 -16.06 -21.52
C GLU A 256 -1.36 -14.67 -21.99
N ASP A 257 -1.64 -13.66 -21.17
CA ASP A 257 -1.40 -12.25 -21.48
C ASP A 257 -0.09 -11.68 -20.89
N LEU A 258 0.72 -12.51 -20.23
CA LEU A 258 1.99 -12.10 -19.62
C LEU A 258 3.18 -12.78 -20.31
N GLN A 259 4.28 -12.04 -20.49
CA GLN A 259 5.55 -12.62 -20.92
C GLN A 259 6.47 -12.86 -19.73
N ILE A 260 6.62 -14.13 -19.37
CA ILE A 260 7.43 -14.55 -18.23
C ILE A 260 8.45 -15.58 -18.71
N ARG A 261 9.74 -15.21 -18.76
CA ARG A 261 10.80 -16.11 -19.27
C ARG A 261 11.33 -17.10 -18.23
N ARG A 262 11.07 -16.87 -16.94
CA ARG A 262 11.48 -17.74 -15.84
C ARG A 262 10.27 -18.15 -15.03
N ASN A 263 10.14 -19.44 -14.74
CA ASN A 263 9.05 -19.95 -13.91
C ASN A 263 9.02 -19.21 -12.56
N SER A 264 7.96 -18.42 -12.34
CA SER A 264 7.63 -17.83 -11.05
C SER A 264 6.74 -18.77 -10.24
N GLN A 265 6.75 -18.61 -8.91
CA GLN A 265 5.81 -19.30 -8.02
C GLN A 265 4.36 -18.93 -8.36
N LYS A 266 3.47 -19.93 -8.31
CA LYS A 266 2.03 -19.73 -8.52
C LYS A 266 1.47 -18.76 -7.50
N ASP A 267 0.84 -17.71 -8.01
CA ASP A 267 0.13 -16.72 -7.20
C ASP A 267 -1.22 -17.27 -6.73
N LYS A 268 -1.34 -17.57 -5.43
CA LYS A 268 -2.59 -18.05 -4.84
C LYS A 268 -3.55 -16.94 -4.43
N GLN A 269 -3.06 -15.71 -4.33
CA GLN A 269 -3.83 -14.56 -3.87
C GLN A 269 -4.31 -13.66 -5.01
N GLY A 270 -3.60 -13.69 -6.14
CA GLY A 270 -3.96 -13.00 -7.37
C GLY A 270 -3.48 -11.54 -7.47
N HIS A 271 -3.01 -10.96 -6.36
CA HIS A 271 -2.61 -9.56 -6.32
C HIS A 271 -1.33 -9.29 -7.14
N GLY A 272 -0.31 -10.13 -7.01
CA GLY A 272 0.92 -9.98 -7.78
C GLY A 272 0.72 -10.22 -9.28
N THR A 273 -0.13 -11.18 -9.66
CA THR A 273 -0.55 -11.38 -11.06
C THR A 273 -1.28 -10.16 -11.60
N HIS A 274 -2.13 -9.52 -10.80
CA HIS A 274 -2.78 -8.28 -11.17
C HIS A 274 -1.79 -7.14 -11.37
N CYS A 275 -0.84 -6.96 -10.47
CA CYS A 275 0.21 -5.95 -10.61
C CYS A 275 1.07 -6.18 -11.86
N ALA A 276 1.41 -7.45 -12.16
CA ALA A 276 2.17 -7.82 -13.35
C ALA A 276 1.46 -7.42 -14.66
N GLY A 277 0.15 -7.68 -14.76
CA GLY A 277 -0.65 -7.27 -15.92
C GLY A 277 -0.73 -5.76 -16.09
N VAL A 278 -0.92 -5.02 -14.99
CA VAL A 278 -0.99 -3.54 -15.05
C VAL A 278 0.32 -2.96 -15.59
N ALA A 279 1.45 -3.55 -15.19
CA ALA A 279 2.75 -3.08 -15.64
C ALA A 279 3.11 -3.54 -17.06
N SER A 280 2.73 -4.77 -17.44
CA SER A 280 3.41 -5.48 -18.54
C SER A 280 2.57 -6.46 -19.35
N ALA A 281 1.23 -6.48 -19.22
CA ALA A 281 0.39 -7.22 -20.17
C ALA A 281 0.74 -6.86 -21.61
N ILE A 282 0.75 -7.85 -22.50
CA ILE A 282 1.32 -7.69 -23.84
C ILE A 282 0.32 -6.93 -24.71
N THR A 283 0.47 -5.60 -24.79
CA THR A 283 -0.40 -4.78 -25.64
C THR A 283 -0.33 -5.20 -27.11
N ASN A 284 -1.48 -5.18 -27.77
CA ASN A 284 -1.70 -5.54 -29.17
C ASN A 284 -1.50 -7.02 -29.52
N ASN A 285 -1.70 -7.93 -28.55
CA ASN A 285 -1.66 -9.38 -28.79
C ASN A 285 -3.05 -9.99 -29.07
N SER A 286 -4.12 -9.17 -29.04
CA SER A 286 -5.52 -9.57 -29.23
C SER A 286 -6.09 -10.44 -28.11
N ILE A 287 -5.48 -10.38 -26.92
CA ILE A 287 -5.86 -11.12 -25.72
C ILE A 287 -6.07 -10.11 -24.60
N GLY A 288 -6.93 -10.43 -23.65
CA GLY A 288 -6.95 -9.76 -22.35
C GLY A 288 -6.96 -8.24 -22.37
N VAL A 289 -5.92 -7.66 -21.75
CA VAL A 289 -5.76 -6.24 -21.40
C VAL A 289 -4.49 -5.65 -22.01
N ALA A 290 -4.44 -4.33 -22.13
CA ALA A 290 -3.24 -3.59 -22.51
C ALA A 290 -2.49 -3.04 -21.29
N SER A 291 -1.24 -2.62 -21.45
CA SER A 291 -0.41 -2.07 -20.36
C SER A 291 0.57 -1.00 -20.86
N MET A 292 1.50 -0.58 -19.99
CA MET A 292 2.60 0.30 -20.40
C MET A 292 3.52 -0.33 -21.43
N SER A 293 3.58 -1.67 -21.50
CA SER A 293 4.38 -2.39 -22.47
C SER A 293 3.80 -2.23 -23.89
N PRO A 294 4.54 -1.66 -24.86
CA PRO A 294 4.06 -1.53 -26.24
C PRO A 294 3.96 -2.87 -27.01
N GLY A 295 4.52 -3.95 -26.45
CA GLY A 295 4.51 -5.28 -27.04
C GLY A 295 5.47 -6.22 -26.32
N LYS A 296 5.56 -7.47 -26.80
CA LYS A 296 6.27 -8.56 -26.10
C LYS A 296 7.77 -8.28 -25.86
N ASP A 297 8.47 -7.65 -26.79
CA ASP A 297 9.94 -7.56 -26.71
C ASP A 297 10.46 -6.52 -25.68
N TRP A 298 9.55 -5.78 -25.04
CA TRP A 298 9.87 -4.63 -24.19
C TRP A 298 10.14 -4.98 -22.73
N ILE A 299 9.29 -5.80 -22.12
CA ILE A 299 9.35 -6.12 -20.69
C ILE A 299 9.27 -7.64 -20.51
N ASP A 300 10.22 -8.17 -19.74
CA ASP A 300 10.17 -9.53 -19.19
C ASP A 300 9.83 -9.40 -17.70
N VAL A 301 8.60 -9.75 -17.35
CA VAL A 301 8.09 -9.61 -15.98
C VAL A 301 8.38 -10.88 -15.19
N GLN A 302 8.84 -10.71 -13.95
CA GLN A 302 9.17 -11.80 -13.03
C GLN A 302 8.56 -11.52 -11.67
N GLY A 303 8.21 -12.57 -10.94
CA GLY A 303 7.60 -12.47 -9.62
C GLY A 303 8.50 -13.03 -8.55
N ILE A 304 8.72 -12.28 -7.47
CA ILE A 304 9.29 -12.79 -6.22
C ILE A 304 8.19 -12.73 -5.17
N GLN A 305 7.86 -13.88 -4.60
CA GLN A 305 6.86 -13.96 -3.54
C GLN A 305 7.49 -13.49 -2.22
N VAL A 306 7.11 -12.29 -1.77
CA VAL A 306 7.49 -11.75 -0.46
C VAL A 306 6.30 -11.63 0.49
N ILE A 307 5.09 -11.88 -0.02
CA ILE A 307 3.85 -12.00 0.75
C ILE A 307 3.38 -13.44 0.63
N GLY A 308 3.34 -14.13 1.76
CA GLY A 308 2.96 -15.54 1.81
C GLY A 308 1.48 -15.77 1.51
N ASP A 309 1.12 -17.04 1.33
CA ASP A 309 -0.23 -17.50 1.00
C ASP A 309 -1.31 -17.12 2.02
N VAL A 310 -0.94 -16.61 3.18
CA VAL A 310 -1.87 -16.16 4.24
C VAL A 310 -1.97 -14.63 4.34
N GLY A 311 -1.36 -13.87 3.41
CA GLY A 311 -1.47 -12.42 3.36
C GLY A 311 -0.54 -11.67 4.32
N PHE A 312 0.64 -12.23 4.61
CA PHE A 312 1.65 -11.60 5.45
C PHE A 312 3.02 -11.67 4.79
N GLY A 313 3.78 -10.57 4.89
CA GLY A 313 5.19 -10.52 4.55
C GLY A 313 5.96 -9.87 5.69
N SER A 314 7.11 -10.42 6.07
CA SER A 314 8.00 -9.79 7.04
C SER A 314 8.97 -8.85 6.35
N GLN A 315 9.43 -7.83 7.06
CA GLN A 315 10.44 -6.88 6.61
C GLN A 315 11.66 -7.62 6.03
N LYS A 316 12.15 -8.64 6.75
CA LYS A 316 13.24 -9.51 6.28
C LYS A 316 12.95 -10.12 4.91
N THR A 317 11.77 -10.71 4.73
CA THR A 317 11.40 -11.39 3.46
C THR A 317 11.35 -10.39 2.31
N ILE A 318 10.83 -9.19 2.55
CA ILE A 318 10.78 -8.13 1.53
C ILE A 318 12.19 -7.66 1.17
N ILE A 319 13.06 -7.44 2.16
CA ILE A 319 14.46 -7.06 1.94
C ILE A 319 15.21 -8.16 1.17
N GLU A 320 15.04 -9.43 1.54
CA GLU A 320 15.59 -10.58 0.79
C GLU A 320 15.12 -10.56 -0.66
N GLY A 321 13.84 -10.25 -0.91
CA GLY A 321 13.31 -10.11 -2.26
C GLY A 321 13.94 -8.96 -3.06
N ILE A 322 14.21 -7.81 -2.42
CA ILE A 322 14.90 -6.68 -3.08
C ILE A 322 16.32 -7.09 -3.47
N ILE A 323 17.04 -7.75 -2.56
CA ILE A 323 18.41 -8.24 -2.79
C ILE A 323 18.41 -9.28 -3.92
N GLN A 324 17.49 -10.25 -3.88
CA GLN A 324 17.36 -11.27 -4.91
C GLN A 324 17.09 -10.65 -6.29
N ALA A 325 16.13 -9.72 -6.41
CA ALA A 325 15.85 -9.05 -7.67
C ALA A 325 17.08 -8.29 -8.21
N ALA A 326 17.79 -7.57 -7.33
CA ALA A 326 19.02 -6.88 -7.70
C ALA A 326 20.12 -7.85 -8.17
N ASP A 327 20.28 -8.98 -7.48
CA ASP A 327 21.26 -10.03 -7.81
C ASP A 327 20.95 -10.73 -9.12
N GLU A 328 19.68 -10.86 -9.49
CA GLU A 328 19.25 -11.39 -10.78
C GLU A 328 19.27 -10.35 -11.93
N GLY A 329 19.70 -9.11 -11.61
CA GLY A 329 19.89 -8.02 -12.55
C GLY A 329 18.60 -7.34 -12.98
N ALA A 330 17.67 -7.12 -12.04
CA ALA A 330 16.48 -6.32 -12.27
C ALA A 330 16.81 -4.93 -12.85
N ASP A 331 16.02 -4.47 -13.81
CA ASP A 331 16.02 -3.07 -14.23
C ASP A 331 15.07 -2.24 -13.38
N VAL A 332 13.97 -2.85 -12.96
CA VAL A 332 12.93 -2.23 -12.16
C VAL A 332 12.42 -3.23 -11.13
N ILE A 333 12.23 -2.77 -9.90
CA ILE A 333 11.64 -3.52 -8.80
C ILE A 333 10.35 -2.77 -8.40
N SER A 334 9.20 -3.41 -8.55
CA SER A 334 7.89 -2.87 -8.20
C SER A 334 7.39 -3.53 -6.92
N MET A 335 7.10 -2.72 -5.91
CA MET A 335 6.58 -3.16 -4.61
C MET A 335 5.22 -2.52 -4.34
N SER A 336 4.16 -3.26 -4.62
CA SER A 336 2.77 -2.86 -4.34
C SER A 336 2.34 -3.22 -2.92
N LEU A 337 3.23 -2.94 -1.97
CA LEU A 337 3.14 -3.32 -0.56
C LEU A 337 3.71 -2.22 0.32
N GLY A 338 3.38 -2.28 1.61
CA GLY A 338 3.96 -1.42 2.63
C GLY A 338 3.14 -1.39 3.90
N GLY A 339 3.81 -1.16 5.02
CA GLY A 339 3.22 -1.16 6.35
C GLY A 339 3.53 0.13 7.10
N ILE A 340 2.70 0.46 8.10
CA ILE A 340 3.01 1.54 9.04
C ILE A 340 4.31 1.19 9.74
N THR A 341 5.23 2.16 9.78
CA THR A 341 6.53 2.04 10.44
C THR A 341 6.84 3.33 11.21
N ASN A 342 8.00 3.39 11.85
CA ASN A 342 8.56 4.62 12.42
C ASN A 342 9.87 5.00 11.71
N GLN A 343 10.31 6.26 11.86
CA GLN A 343 11.52 6.77 11.19
C GLN A 343 12.80 6.08 11.63
N GLU A 344 12.79 5.39 12.77
CA GLU A 344 13.95 4.65 13.23
C GLU A 344 14.13 3.37 12.40
N ARG A 345 13.04 2.78 11.88
CA ARG A 345 13.05 1.44 11.27
C ARG A 345 13.09 1.45 9.74
N GLU A 346 13.99 2.26 9.20
CA GLU A 346 14.18 2.39 7.74
C GLU A 346 15.58 1.95 7.28
N LYS A 347 16.52 1.68 8.20
CA LYS A 347 17.92 1.46 7.83
C LYS A 347 18.10 0.25 6.92
N ALA A 348 17.56 -0.91 7.29
CA ALA A 348 17.74 -2.12 6.50
C ALA A 348 17.09 -2.02 5.11
N TYR A 349 15.95 -1.34 5.00
CA TYR A 349 15.33 -1.02 3.72
C TYR A 349 16.18 -0.05 2.89
N ASN A 350 16.73 1.00 3.50
CA ASN A 350 17.61 1.95 2.83
C ASN A 350 18.86 1.26 2.27
N ASP A 351 19.47 0.35 3.03
CA ASP A 351 20.64 -0.40 2.59
C ASP A 351 20.30 -1.36 1.43
N ALA A 352 19.15 -2.04 1.50
CA ALA A 352 18.65 -2.90 0.43
C ALA A 352 18.32 -2.13 -0.87
N VAL A 353 17.64 -0.99 -0.74
CA VAL A 353 17.31 -0.11 -1.88
C VAL A 353 18.58 0.50 -2.47
N LYS A 354 19.53 0.92 -1.64
CA LYS A 354 20.84 1.42 -2.09
C LYS A 354 21.59 0.34 -2.86
N TYR A 355 21.58 -0.90 -2.37
CA TYR A 355 22.18 -2.03 -3.07
C TYR A 355 21.54 -2.26 -4.45
N ALA A 356 20.20 -2.28 -4.52
CA ALA A 356 19.47 -2.41 -5.78
C ALA A 356 19.80 -1.28 -6.77
N ASN A 357 19.76 -0.02 -6.30
CA ASN A 357 20.11 1.15 -7.09
C ASN A 357 21.56 1.11 -7.60
N ASN A 358 22.53 0.67 -6.78
CA ASN A 358 23.92 0.51 -7.18
C ASN A 358 24.12 -0.58 -8.24
N LYS A 359 23.24 -1.59 -8.27
CA LYS A 359 23.17 -2.59 -9.36
C LYS A 359 22.41 -2.11 -10.59
N GLY A 360 21.91 -0.87 -10.58
CA GLY A 360 21.22 -0.24 -11.70
C GLY A 360 19.71 -0.48 -11.75
N ALA A 361 19.14 -1.15 -10.72
CA ALA A 361 17.71 -1.39 -10.59
C ALA A 361 17.01 -0.16 -10.00
N ILE A 362 15.84 0.18 -10.53
CA ILE A 362 15.02 1.29 -10.04
C ILE A 362 13.88 0.74 -9.19
N VAL A 363 13.76 1.23 -7.95
CA VAL A 363 12.75 0.77 -7.01
C VAL A 363 11.52 1.68 -7.03
N VAL A 364 10.33 1.12 -7.27
CA VAL A 364 9.04 1.81 -7.33
C VAL A 364 8.10 1.21 -6.29
N VAL A 365 7.52 2.05 -5.43
CA VAL A 365 6.80 1.59 -4.22
C VAL A 365 5.45 2.27 -4.06
N ALA A 366 4.44 1.52 -3.62
CA ALA A 366 3.13 2.06 -3.28
C ALA A 366 3.17 2.96 -2.03
N ALA A 367 2.49 4.11 -2.06
CA ALA A 367 2.44 5.00 -0.91
C ALA A 367 1.67 4.43 0.30
N GLY A 368 0.77 3.48 0.07
CA GLY A 368 -0.15 2.89 1.07
C GLY A 368 -1.59 3.43 0.98
N ASN A 369 -2.53 2.76 1.66
CA ASN A 369 -3.97 2.94 1.46
C ASN A 369 -4.75 3.38 2.72
N ALA A 370 -4.13 4.19 3.60
CA ALA A 370 -4.75 4.64 4.86
C ALA A 370 -5.05 6.15 4.93
N ASN A 371 -4.87 6.89 3.84
CA ASN A 371 -4.98 8.36 3.80
C ASN A 371 -4.05 9.07 4.80
N LEU A 372 -2.90 8.46 5.10
CA LEU A 372 -1.87 8.98 6.00
C LEU A 372 -0.67 9.52 5.23
N ASP A 373 0.30 10.06 5.97
CA ASP A 373 1.59 10.43 5.40
C ASP A 373 2.38 9.20 4.99
N GLY A 374 2.73 9.09 3.71
CA GLY A 374 3.55 8.02 3.16
C GLY A 374 4.94 7.95 3.79
N LYS A 375 5.42 9.04 4.42
CA LYS A 375 6.66 9.00 5.21
C LYS A 375 6.57 8.12 6.47
N ARG A 376 5.36 7.72 6.86
CA ARG A 376 5.13 6.76 7.95
C ARG A 376 4.97 5.31 7.45
N TYR A 377 5.23 5.06 6.17
CA TYR A 377 5.07 3.75 5.55
C TYR A 377 6.39 3.29 4.94
N SER A 378 6.75 2.03 5.20
CA SER A 378 7.95 1.41 4.64
C SER A 378 7.54 0.26 3.70
N PRO A 379 8.21 0.09 2.54
CA PRO A 379 9.41 0.81 2.07
C PRO A 379 9.15 2.16 1.37
N ALA A 380 7.94 2.72 1.46
CA ALA A 380 7.58 3.97 0.77
C ALA A 380 8.40 5.20 1.22
N ASN A 381 8.96 5.16 2.44
CA ASN A 381 9.83 6.19 3.02
C ASN A 381 11.33 5.99 2.74
N ALA A 382 11.73 4.87 2.13
CA ALA A 382 13.12 4.58 1.86
C ALA A 382 13.75 5.63 0.92
N GLU A 383 15.04 5.89 1.08
CA GLU A 383 15.76 6.81 0.22
C GLU A 383 15.95 6.24 -1.19
N ASN A 384 15.87 7.10 -2.21
CA ASN A 384 16.07 6.69 -3.60
C ASN A 384 15.10 5.62 -4.12
N VAL A 385 13.84 5.68 -3.65
CA VAL A 385 12.70 5.00 -4.29
C VAL A 385 11.77 6.01 -4.95
N ILE A 386 11.01 5.58 -5.96
CA ILE A 386 9.89 6.35 -6.54
C ILE A 386 8.60 5.91 -5.84
N THR A 387 8.00 6.80 -5.05
CA THR A 387 6.79 6.48 -4.27
C THR A 387 5.54 6.94 -5.02
N VAL A 388 4.58 6.04 -5.20
CA VAL A 388 3.43 6.24 -6.08
C VAL A 388 2.12 6.38 -5.28
N THR A 389 1.44 7.51 -5.47
CA THR A 389 0.08 7.72 -4.97
C THR A 389 -0.98 7.32 -6.00
N SER A 390 -2.19 7.05 -5.50
CA SER A 390 -3.36 6.76 -6.33
C SER A 390 -4.18 8.02 -6.55
N ILE A 391 -4.56 8.26 -7.80
CA ILE A 391 -5.55 9.25 -8.18
C ILE A 391 -6.78 8.61 -8.86
N ASN A 392 -7.88 9.33 -8.85
CA ASN A 392 -9.12 8.97 -9.55
C ASN A 392 -9.23 9.68 -10.92
N GLU A 393 -10.32 9.41 -11.63
CA GLU A 393 -10.62 9.96 -12.96
C GLU A 393 -10.80 11.50 -12.97
N LYS A 394 -11.00 12.13 -11.81
CA LYS A 394 -11.13 13.58 -11.64
C LYS A 394 -9.79 14.26 -11.33
N VAL A 395 -8.68 13.51 -11.41
CA VAL A 395 -7.33 13.98 -11.06
C VAL A 395 -7.24 14.36 -9.56
N GLU A 396 -8.06 13.74 -8.73
CA GLU A 396 -8.04 13.90 -7.27
C GLU A 396 -7.29 12.74 -6.64
N LYS A 397 -6.63 12.98 -5.51
CA LYS A 397 -6.08 11.89 -4.69
C LYS A 397 -7.23 10.95 -4.32
N SER A 398 -7.08 9.66 -4.59
CA SER A 398 -8.04 8.66 -4.12
C SER A 398 -8.21 8.78 -2.60
N GLY A 399 -9.44 8.59 -2.13
CA GLY A 399 -9.78 8.78 -0.71
C GLY A 399 -8.88 8.00 0.23
N PHE A 400 -8.55 6.76 -0.14
CA PHE A 400 -7.66 5.86 0.60
C PHE A 400 -6.17 6.16 0.43
N SER A 401 -5.72 6.83 -0.64
CA SER A 401 -4.28 6.93 -0.91
C SER A 401 -3.55 7.70 0.18
N ASN A 402 -2.44 7.17 0.66
CA ASN A 402 -1.49 7.95 1.42
C ASN A 402 -0.94 9.10 0.55
N HIS A 403 -0.41 10.13 1.21
CA HIS A 403 0.14 11.32 0.57
C HIS A 403 1.65 11.39 0.68
N VAL A 404 2.30 12.01 -0.31
CA VAL A 404 3.76 11.98 -0.51
C VAL A 404 4.45 13.33 -0.29
N GLN A 405 3.75 14.31 0.30
CA GLN A 405 4.26 15.68 0.48
C GLN A 405 5.59 15.78 1.25
N ASN A 406 5.89 14.79 2.09
CA ASN A 406 7.10 14.73 2.91
C ASN A 406 8.16 13.75 2.36
N LEU A 407 7.92 13.21 1.16
CA LEU A 407 8.82 12.29 0.45
C LEU A 407 9.52 12.98 -0.71
N LYS A 408 10.77 12.59 -0.97
CA LYS A 408 11.63 13.25 -1.97
C LYS A 408 11.18 12.97 -3.41
N MET A 409 10.66 11.77 -3.68
CA MET A 409 10.37 11.27 -5.02
C MET A 409 8.95 10.74 -5.15
N GLY A 410 7.98 11.59 -4.79
CA GLY A 410 6.56 11.31 -4.96
C GLY A 410 6.09 11.55 -6.40
N ILE A 411 5.27 10.63 -6.92
CA ILE A 411 4.59 10.72 -8.21
C ILE A 411 3.17 10.12 -8.08
N SER A 412 2.28 10.37 -9.02
CA SER A 412 0.94 9.79 -9.03
C SER A 412 0.59 9.08 -10.34
N ALA A 413 -0.28 8.07 -10.21
CA ALA A 413 -0.91 7.36 -11.32
C ALA A 413 -2.36 6.94 -10.93
N PRO A 414 -3.22 6.64 -11.91
CA PRO A 414 -4.55 6.10 -11.65
C PRO A 414 -4.52 4.85 -10.78
N GLY A 415 -5.37 4.75 -9.76
CA GLY A 415 -5.43 3.55 -8.90
C GLY A 415 -6.83 3.12 -8.51
N GLU A 416 -7.87 3.66 -9.16
CA GLU A 416 -9.26 3.25 -8.95
C GLU A 416 -9.81 2.48 -10.15
N ARG A 417 -10.50 1.36 -9.87
CA ARG A 417 -11.20 0.51 -10.84
C ARG A 417 -10.27 0.11 -12.00
N ILE A 418 -9.06 -0.32 -11.65
CA ILE A 418 -8.03 -0.70 -12.61
C ILE A 418 -8.21 -2.17 -12.93
N LEU A 419 -8.67 -2.47 -14.15
CA LEU A 419 -8.80 -3.82 -14.68
C LEU A 419 -7.43 -4.37 -15.09
N SER A 420 -7.12 -5.60 -14.66
CA SER A 420 -5.91 -6.32 -15.04
C SER A 420 -6.09 -7.84 -14.95
N THR A 421 -5.04 -8.58 -15.28
CA THR A 421 -4.91 -10.04 -15.21
C THR A 421 -5.07 -10.57 -13.78
N THR A 422 -5.64 -11.74 -13.62
CA THR A 422 -5.68 -12.52 -12.37
C THR A 422 -5.42 -13.99 -12.69
N PRO A 423 -5.00 -14.82 -11.71
CA PRO A 423 -4.61 -16.20 -11.99
C PRO A 423 -5.67 -16.99 -12.78
N SER A 424 -5.22 -18.01 -13.51
CA SER A 424 -6.07 -18.86 -14.36
C SER A 424 -6.68 -18.15 -15.56
N ASN A 425 -5.92 -17.25 -16.22
CA ASN A 425 -6.34 -16.50 -17.41
C ASN A 425 -7.64 -15.70 -17.19
N THR A 426 -7.78 -15.09 -16.01
CA THR A 426 -8.93 -14.27 -15.65
C THR A 426 -8.55 -12.81 -15.57
N TYR A 427 -9.54 -11.93 -15.44
CA TYR A 427 -9.31 -10.49 -15.34
C TYR A 427 -10.27 -9.90 -14.32
N THR A 428 -9.80 -8.97 -13.48
CA THR A 428 -10.60 -8.34 -12.40
C THR A 428 -10.14 -6.90 -12.19
N SER A 429 -11.04 -6.05 -11.70
CA SER A 429 -10.73 -4.67 -11.32
C SER A 429 -10.45 -4.54 -9.83
N PHE A 430 -9.37 -3.82 -9.48
CA PHE A 430 -9.04 -3.46 -8.11
C PHE A 430 -8.84 -1.96 -7.90
N ASN A 431 -8.93 -1.54 -6.63
CA ASN A 431 -8.55 -0.22 -6.16
C ASN A 431 -7.28 -0.33 -5.29
N GLY A 432 -6.38 0.65 -5.41
CA GLY A 432 -5.25 0.80 -4.50
C GLY A 432 -4.09 1.57 -5.11
N THR A 433 -3.24 2.11 -4.24
CA THR A 433 -1.88 2.52 -4.63
C THR A 433 -1.10 1.35 -5.25
N SER A 434 -1.46 0.12 -4.89
CA SER A 434 -0.99 -1.13 -5.51
C SER A 434 -1.30 -1.27 -7.01
N MET A 435 -2.32 -0.58 -7.53
CA MET A 435 -2.64 -0.56 -8.97
C MET A 435 -2.03 0.65 -9.69
N ALA A 436 -1.74 1.73 -8.96
CA ALA A 436 -1.03 2.90 -9.48
C ALA A 436 0.47 2.63 -9.66
N THR A 437 1.08 1.94 -8.68
CA THR A 437 2.51 1.59 -8.65
C THR A 437 3.00 0.84 -9.91
N PRO A 438 2.35 -0.27 -10.34
CA PRO A 438 2.77 -1.00 -11.53
C PRO A 438 2.63 -0.21 -12.83
N GLN A 439 1.73 0.78 -12.92
CA GLN A 439 1.69 1.69 -14.08
C GLN A 439 2.96 2.52 -14.18
N VAL A 440 3.45 3.04 -13.05
CA VAL A 440 4.74 3.77 -13.02
C VAL A 440 5.89 2.80 -13.31
N ALA A 441 5.91 1.63 -12.68
CA ALA A 441 6.98 0.65 -12.88
C ALA A 441 7.08 0.16 -14.33
N GLY A 442 5.94 -0.09 -14.99
CA GLY A 442 5.88 -0.44 -16.41
C GLY A 442 6.43 0.67 -17.31
N LEU A 443 6.06 1.93 -17.06
CA LEU A 443 6.60 3.08 -17.80
C LEU A 443 8.12 3.23 -17.59
N VAL A 444 8.59 3.07 -16.34
CA VAL A 444 10.02 3.08 -16.00
C VAL A 444 10.75 1.94 -16.74
N ALA A 445 10.16 0.75 -16.82
CA ALA A 445 10.75 -0.39 -17.53
C ALA A 445 10.87 -0.11 -19.04
N VAL A 446 9.87 0.52 -19.66
CA VAL A 446 9.96 0.94 -21.07
C VAL A 446 11.07 1.99 -21.26
N ILE A 447 11.18 2.96 -20.37
CA ILE A 447 12.28 3.94 -20.41
C ILE A 447 13.63 3.22 -20.30
N LYS A 448 13.79 2.26 -19.38
CA LYS A 448 15.02 1.45 -19.22
C LYS A 448 15.28 0.54 -20.43
N ALA A 449 14.25 0.07 -21.14
CA ALA A 449 14.41 -0.68 -22.37
C ALA A 449 15.04 0.16 -23.49
N ILE A 450 14.74 1.47 -23.54
CA ILE A 450 15.31 2.43 -24.51
C ILE A 450 16.66 2.96 -24.03
N ARG A 451 16.77 3.28 -22.74
CA ARG A 451 17.92 3.94 -22.09
C ARG A 451 18.35 3.16 -20.83
N PRO A 452 19.03 2.01 -20.99
CA PRO A 452 19.42 1.16 -19.86
C PRO A 452 20.33 1.84 -18.84
N GLU A 453 21.06 2.88 -19.24
CA GLU A 453 22.02 3.61 -18.42
C GLU A 453 21.39 4.61 -17.43
N LEU A 454 20.11 4.95 -17.58
CA LEU A 454 19.47 5.91 -16.69
C LEU A 454 19.30 5.35 -15.28
N ASP A 455 19.61 6.20 -14.30
CA ASP A 455 19.46 5.93 -12.87
C ASP A 455 18.10 6.42 -12.33
N THR A 456 17.81 6.07 -11.07
CA THR A 456 16.55 6.40 -10.40
C THR A 456 16.26 7.91 -10.41
N LYS A 457 17.26 8.75 -10.17
CA LYS A 457 17.08 10.22 -10.12
C LYS A 457 16.79 10.80 -11.51
N SER A 458 17.48 10.31 -12.54
CA SER A 458 17.28 10.75 -13.92
C SER A 458 15.88 10.37 -14.41
N ILE A 459 15.44 9.14 -14.14
CA ILE A 459 14.08 8.72 -14.51
C ILE A 459 13.02 9.49 -13.71
N TYR A 460 13.19 9.67 -12.39
CA TYR A 460 12.28 10.50 -11.61
C TYR A 460 12.19 11.93 -12.15
N SER A 461 13.32 12.51 -12.56
CA SER A 461 13.37 13.83 -13.21
C SER A 461 12.55 13.86 -14.51
N ILE A 462 12.67 12.85 -15.37
CA ILE A 462 11.86 12.73 -16.61
C ILE A 462 10.37 12.70 -16.26
N LEU A 463 9.97 11.84 -15.32
CA LEU A 463 8.58 11.69 -14.89
C LEU A 463 8.03 13.00 -14.28
N SER A 464 8.81 13.67 -13.44
CA SER A 464 8.42 14.91 -12.76
C SER A 464 8.38 16.11 -13.71
N ARG A 465 9.30 16.21 -14.68
CA ARG A 465 9.32 17.31 -15.66
C ARG A 465 8.17 17.21 -16.65
N THR A 466 7.79 15.99 -17.03
CA THR A 466 6.71 15.74 -18.00
C THR A 466 5.33 15.60 -17.36
N GLY A 467 5.29 15.31 -16.05
CA GLY A 467 4.07 15.05 -15.30
C GLY A 467 3.13 16.25 -15.22
N LYS A 468 1.84 15.94 -15.15
CA LYS A 468 0.74 16.91 -15.07
C LYS A 468 0.42 17.24 -13.61
N GLU A 469 0.07 18.48 -13.34
CA GLU A 469 -0.45 18.90 -12.04
C GLU A 469 -1.78 18.20 -11.72
N THR A 470 -1.99 17.86 -10.45
CA THR A 470 -3.26 17.31 -9.95
C THR A 470 -4.03 18.40 -9.20
N GLN A 471 -5.22 18.08 -8.68
CA GLN A 471 -5.94 19.03 -7.82
C GLN A 471 -5.16 19.36 -6.53
N ASN A 472 -4.27 18.48 -6.09
CA ASN A 472 -3.37 18.72 -4.96
C ASN A 472 -2.03 18.02 -5.20
N THR A 473 -1.21 18.59 -6.08
CA THR A 473 0.09 18.02 -6.47
C THR A 473 1.03 17.87 -5.29
N ILE A 474 0.97 18.76 -4.30
CA ILE A 474 1.80 18.65 -3.09
C ILE A 474 1.54 17.31 -2.38
N ARG A 475 0.27 16.90 -2.26
CA ARG A 475 -0.08 15.63 -1.59
C ARG A 475 0.11 14.40 -2.47
N THR A 476 0.05 14.52 -3.78
CA THR A 476 0.02 13.37 -4.72
C THR A 476 1.32 13.16 -5.47
N GLY A 477 2.15 14.19 -5.61
CA GLY A 477 3.13 14.25 -6.69
C GLY A 477 2.44 14.43 -8.05
N LYS A 478 3.23 14.74 -9.08
CA LYS A 478 2.70 14.95 -10.43
C LYS A 478 2.15 13.65 -11.02
N LEU A 479 1.10 13.75 -11.82
CA LEU A 479 0.53 12.64 -12.56
C LEU A 479 1.43 12.29 -13.74
N ILE A 480 1.83 11.03 -13.88
CA ILE A 480 2.64 10.57 -15.02
C ILE A 480 1.97 10.88 -16.37
N GLN A 481 2.80 11.11 -17.38
CA GLN A 481 2.38 11.38 -18.76
C GLN A 481 3.20 10.51 -19.71
N PRO A 482 2.82 9.23 -19.91
CA PRO A 482 3.64 8.23 -20.61
C PRO A 482 4.17 8.72 -21.96
N TYR A 483 3.31 9.27 -22.81
CA TYR A 483 3.69 9.79 -24.12
C TYR A 483 4.79 10.85 -24.02
N LYS A 484 4.62 11.86 -23.15
CA LYS A 484 5.60 12.94 -22.96
C LYS A 484 6.90 12.43 -22.35
N ALA A 485 6.82 11.49 -21.40
CA ALA A 485 7.99 10.89 -20.78
C ALA A 485 8.87 10.16 -21.80
N ILE A 486 8.28 9.39 -22.73
CA ILE A 486 9.03 8.73 -23.80
C ILE A 486 9.60 9.74 -24.79
N GLN A 487 8.84 10.78 -25.18
CA GLN A 487 9.37 11.83 -26.04
C GLN A 487 10.61 12.51 -25.43
N LEU A 488 10.58 12.85 -24.15
CA LEU A 488 11.71 13.45 -23.46
C LEU A 488 12.91 12.49 -23.38
N THR A 489 12.64 11.21 -23.08
CA THR A 489 13.66 10.14 -23.02
C THR A 489 14.42 9.95 -24.34
N LEU A 490 13.77 10.20 -25.47
CA LEU A 490 14.37 10.09 -26.81
C LEU A 490 15.14 11.36 -27.23
N SER A 491 14.87 12.50 -26.60
CA SER A 491 15.47 13.79 -26.94
C SER A 491 16.71 14.15 -26.12
N GLU A 492 16.80 13.63 -24.89
CA GLU A 492 17.99 13.63 -24.04
C GLU A 492 18.79 12.35 -24.28
#